data_AF-A0A1I1A395-F1
#
_entry.id   AF-A0A1I1A395-F1
#
_cell.length_a   1.000
_cell.length_b   1.000
_cell.length_c   1.000
_cell.angle_alpha   90.00
_cell.angle_beta   90.00
_cell.angle_gamma   90.00
#
_symmetry.space_group_name_H-M   'P 1'
#
loop_
_entity.id
_entity.type
_entity.pdbx_description
1 polymer ?
#
loop_
_entity_poly.entity_id
_entity_poly.type
_entity_poly.pdbx_seq_one_letter_code
_entity_poly.pdbx_strand_id
1 'polypeptide(L)'
;MTAQPCAARLAVLATLAALTLGGCSTTSGGTTAVATTGVSAAAEDVADGTGVWDATVVHEISIEVDDAAVAAMIDTYQETSEKEWIEATVTIDGQTWERVGLRLKGNSSLRGVDDGADPTDLPWLVRLDKFVDGQELDGWTSFIVRSNGSETALNEAVALDLLAEAGLASEHAIATSFSVNGADARLRLVVQDLDEAWEAENFSTTGLFYKAEAGGDWSWRGDDPDAYTDVFDQETGDDDLTPLVDFLDFLNNSSDEDFAAELPDRLDVQSFARYLAFEELVDNFDDIDGPGNNSYLRYDAESGGFTVVAWDHNLAFGGVAGWRPRGHGWRLPGSRRPRAAVGDAVRPAVGPAVRDALGDADGHAFRDAGRRAP
;
A
#
# COMPACT_ATOMS: atom_id res chain seq x y z
N MET A 1 30.44 8.85 36.86
CA MET A 1 29.80 7.58 37.24
C MET A 1 28.85 7.23 36.11
N THR A 2 29.28 6.30 35.27
CA THR A 2 28.57 5.80 34.09
C THR A 2 27.52 4.79 34.53
N ALA A 3 26.27 4.97 34.10
CA ALA A 3 25.21 3.99 34.24
C ALA A 3 24.56 3.79 32.87
N GLN A 4 24.87 2.67 32.22
CA GLN A 4 24.10 2.12 31.12
C GLN A 4 22.84 1.45 31.69
N PRO A 5 21.66 1.60 31.08
CA PRO A 5 20.56 0.68 31.29
C PRO A 5 20.71 -0.56 30.39
N CYS A 6 20.62 -1.73 31.00
CA CYS A 6 20.55 -3.02 30.33
C CYS A 6 19.21 -3.18 29.59
N ALA A 7 19.27 -3.40 28.28
CA ALA A 7 18.15 -3.94 27.52
C ALA A 7 17.97 -5.43 27.87
N ALA A 8 16.84 -5.77 28.48
CA ALA A 8 16.45 -7.14 28.74
C ALA A 8 15.77 -7.72 27.49
N ARG A 9 16.50 -8.53 26.73
CA ARG A 9 15.94 -9.34 25.64
C ARG A 9 15.11 -10.48 26.24
N LEU A 10 13.82 -10.49 25.98
CA LEU A 10 12.92 -11.59 26.32
C LEU A 10 13.05 -12.67 25.22
N ALA A 11 13.86 -13.70 25.47
CA ALA A 11 13.94 -14.86 24.59
C ALA A 11 12.73 -15.78 24.81
N VAL A 12 11.87 -15.92 23.79
CA VAL A 12 10.79 -16.92 23.79
C VAL A 12 11.40 -18.26 23.36
N LEU A 13 11.50 -19.20 24.31
CA LEU A 13 11.89 -20.59 24.05
C LEU A 13 10.75 -21.34 23.36
N ALA A 14 10.93 -21.70 22.08
CA ALA A 14 10.13 -22.73 21.42
C ALA A 14 10.68 -24.11 21.78
N THR A 15 9.94 -24.87 22.60
CA THR A 15 10.24 -26.29 22.88
C THR A 15 9.81 -27.18 21.70
N LEU A 16 10.79 -27.69 20.95
CA LEU A 16 10.62 -28.77 19.98
C LEU A 16 10.50 -30.11 20.73
N ALA A 17 9.35 -30.79 20.60
CA ALA A 17 9.20 -32.17 21.03
C ALA A 17 9.66 -33.12 19.91
N ALA A 18 10.72 -33.88 20.20
CA ALA A 18 11.26 -34.92 19.33
C ALA A 18 10.32 -36.14 19.24
N LEU A 19 10.11 -36.63 18.01
CA LEU A 19 9.68 -38.00 17.74
C LEU A 19 10.54 -38.57 16.61
N THR A 20 11.57 -39.31 17.02
CA THR A 20 12.42 -40.13 16.14
C THR A 20 11.92 -41.57 16.14
N LEU A 21 11.54 -42.08 14.97
CA LEU A 21 11.54 -43.49 14.54
C LEU A 21 11.80 -43.39 13.03
N GLY A 22 12.96 -43.73 12.48
CA GLY A 22 13.66 -45.01 12.61
C GLY A 22 13.42 -45.82 11.33
N GLY A 23 14.09 -45.46 10.23
CA GLY A 23 14.02 -46.16 8.95
C GLY A 23 15.26 -45.86 8.11
N CYS A 24 16.27 -46.72 8.23
CA CYS A 24 17.51 -46.67 7.45
C CYS A 24 17.26 -46.99 5.97
N SER A 25 17.60 -46.06 5.09
CA SER A 25 18.02 -46.34 3.72
C SER A 25 19.16 -45.39 3.38
N THR A 26 20.37 -45.92 3.27
CA THR A 26 21.55 -45.18 2.82
C THR A 26 21.40 -44.88 1.33
N THR A 27 21.07 -43.63 1.00
CA THR A 27 21.22 -43.10 -0.35
C THR A 27 22.23 -41.96 -0.29
N SER A 28 23.48 -42.27 -0.61
CA SER A 28 24.45 -41.28 -1.03
C SER A 28 24.02 -40.78 -2.41
N GLY A 29 23.28 -39.68 -2.45
CA GLY A 29 22.95 -38.94 -3.66
C GLY A 29 23.25 -37.48 -3.37
N GLY A 30 24.11 -36.87 -4.17
CA GLY A 30 24.65 -35.54 -3.92
C GLY A 30 23.55 -34.51 -3.67
N THR A 31 23.85 -33.56 -2.80
CA THR A 31 23.27 -32.22 -2.90
C THR A 31 23.65 -31.68 -4.27
N THR A 32 22.79 -31.94 -5.26
CA THR A 32 22.69 -31.09 -6.42
C THR A 32 22.26 -29.75 -5.84
N ALA A 33 23.22 -28.83 -5.67
CA ALA A 33 22.87 -27.43 -5.74
C ALA A 33 22.19 -27.27 -7.10
N VAL A 34 20.87 -27.16 -7.10
CA VAL A 34 20.17 -26.61 -8.25
C VAL A 34 20.75 -25.22 -8.36
N ALA A 35 21.61 -25.01 -9.35
CA ALA A 35 21.94 -23.66 -9.78
C ALA A 35 20.63 -23.09 -10.29
N THR A 36 19.91 -22.36 -9.44
CA THR A 36 18.87 -21.46 -9.87
C THR A 36 19.59 -20.41 -10.71
N THR A 37 19.45 -20.49 -12.03
CA THR A 37 19.73 -19.40 -12.95
C THR A 37 18.74 -18.24 -12.80
N GLY A 38 17.78 -18.38 -11.88
CA GLY A 38 16.74 -17.40 -11.62
C GLY A 38 17.22 -16.15 -10.89
N VAL A 39 16.39 -15.12 -11.01
CA VAL A 39 16.48 -13.83 -10.31
C VAL A 39 16.83 -14.06 -8.84
N SER A 40 17.91 -13.46 -8.36
CA SER A 40 18.28 -13.52 -6.93
C SER A 40 17.39 -12.55 -6.15
N ALA A 41 17.03 -12.91 -4.91
CA ALA A 41 16.39 -12.00 -3.98
C ALA A 41 17.24 -10.74 -3.84
N ALA A 42 16.66 -9.60 -4.22
CA ALA A 42 17.36 -8.32 -4.28
C ALA A 42 17.15 -7.47 -3.01
N ALA A 43 16.14 -7.79 -2.20
CA ALA A 43 15.81 -7.02 -1.00
C ALA A 43 16.84 -7.24 0.12
N GLU A 44 17.41 -6.17 0.65
CA GLU A 44 18.14 -6.16 1.92
C GLU A 44 17.17 -6.29 3.10
N ASP A 45 17.66 -6.74 4.26
CA ASP A 45 16.88 -6.62 5.50
C ASP A 45 16.72 -5.12 5.80
N VAL A 46 15.49 -4.60 5.74
CA VAL A 46 15.19 -3.21 6.09
C VAL A 46 15.62 -2.98 7.54
N ALA A 47 16.49 -1.99 7.75
CA ALA A 47 16.97 -1.67 9.10
C ALA A 47 15.83 -1.14 9.97
N ASP A 48 15.90 -1.36 11.28
CA ASP A 48 15.03 -0.64 12.21
C ASP A 48 15.15 0.88 11.94
N GLY A 49 14.01 1.58 11.79
CA GLY A 49 14.00 3.01 11.51
C GLY A 49 14.80 3.84 12.53
N THR A 50 15.55 4.82 12.05
CA THR A 50 16.34 5.75 12.88
C THR A 50 16.16 7.20 12.41
N GLY A 51 16.55 8.17 13.25
CA GLY A 51 16.40 9.58 12.91
C GLY A 51 14.93 9.96 12.79
N VAL A 52 14.53 10.56 11.67
CA VAL A 52 13.13 10.84 11.34
C VAL A 52 12.24 9.60 11.31
N TRP A 53 12.79 8.40 11.09
CA TRP A 53 12.04 7.14 11.06
C TRP A 53 12.03 6.39 12.41
N ASP A 54 12.41 7.03 13.52
CA ASP A 54 12.33 6.41 14.86
C ASP A 54 10.86 6.27 15.32
N ALA A 55 10.26 5.12 15.01
CA ALA A 55 8.88 4.79 15.38
C ALA A 55 8.63 4.69 16.91
N THR A 56 9.65 4.81 17.76
CA THR A 56 9.49 4.78 19.23
C THR A 56 9.04 6.11 19.83
N VAL A 57 9.05 7.18 19.04
CA VAL A 57 8.59 8.52 19.43
C VAL A 57 7.43 8.98 18.56
N VAL A 58 6.75 10.06 18.98
CA VAL A 58 5.79 10.77 18.12
C VAL A 58 6.50 12.00 17.61
N HIS A 59 6.80 12.04 16.31
CA HIS A 59 7.47 13.16 15.65
C HIS A 59 6.53 14.35 15.50
N GLU A 60 7.06 15.58 15.53
CA GLU A 60 6.28 16.79 15.29
C GLU A 60 6.48 17.25 13.85
N ILE A 61 5.39 17.39 13.10
CA ILE A 61 5.42 17.95 11.75
C ILE A 61 4.41 19.09 11.66
N SER A 62 4.87 20.27 11.29
CA SER A 62 4.01 21.43 11.04
C SER A 62 4.27 22.01 9.67
N ILE A 63 3.20 22.38 8.97
CA ILE A 63 3.24 22.98 7.63
C ILE A 63 2.64 24.38 7.68
N GLU A 64 3.33 25.34 7.08
CA GLU A 64 2.79 26.66 6.73
C GLU A 64 2.63 26.75 5.22
N VAL A 65 1.40 27.00 4.75
CA VAL A 65 1.04 27.02 3.33
C VAL A 65 -0.04 28.07 3.05
N ASP A 66 -0.06 28.64 1.84
CA ASP A 66 -1.09 29.58 1.43
C ASP A 66 -2.44 28.86 1.22
N ASP A 67 -3.45 29.20 2.03
CA ASP A 67 -4.80 28.64 1.91
C ASP A 67 -5.40 28.83 0.50
N ALA A 68 -5.08 29.94 -0.18
CA ALA A 68 -5.56 30.18 -1.53
C ALA A 68 -4.89 29.25 -2.56
N ALA A 69 -3.63 28.87 -2.33
CA ALA A 69 -2.93 27.90 -3.17
C ALA A 69 -3.48 26.48 -2.95
N VAL A 70 -3.82 26.12 -1.70
CA VAL A 70 -4.48 24.84 -1.39
C VAL A 70 -5.83 24.75 -2.08
N ALA A 71 -6.68 25.79 -1.96
CA ALA A 71 -7.98 25.82 -2.61
C ALA A 71 -7.85 25.69 -4.15
N ALA A 72 -6.94 26.44 -4.76
CA ALA A 72 -6.70 26.36 -6.20
C ALA A 72 -6.21 24.97 -6.65
N MET A 73 -5.32 24.33 -5.88
CA MET A 73 -4.88 22.95 -6.18
C MET A 73 -6.05 21.97 -6.12
N ILE A 74 -6.94 22.11 -5.13
CA ILE A 74 -8.11 21.23 -4.99
C ILE A 74 -9.07 21.45 -6.16
N ASP A 75 -9.32 22.69 -6.55
CA ASP A 75 -10.14 23.02 -7.74
C ASP A 75 -9.56 22.35 -8.99
N THR A 76 -8.25 22.50 -9.23
CA THR A 76 -7.59 21.82 -10.36
C THR A 76 -7.80 20.30 -10.30
N TYR A 77 -7.57 19.68 -9.14
CA TYR A 77 -7.77 18.24 -8.98
C TYR A 77 -9.22 17.82 -9.25
N GLN A 78 -10.21 18.57 -8.81
CA GLN A 78 -11.61 18.27 -9.07
C GLN A 78 -11.98 18.38 -10.55
N GLU A 79 -11.37 19.31 -11.28
CA GLU A 79 -11.65 19.55 -12.70
C GLU A 79 -10.92 18.57 -13.62
N THR A 80 -9.65 18.27 -13.33
CA THR A 80 -8.75 17.57 -14.26
C THR A 80 -8.22 16.25 -13.71
N SER A 81 -8.39 15.98 -12.42
CA SER A 81 -7.69 14.91 -11.67
C SER A 81 -6.17 15.09 -11.59
N GLU A 82 -5.63 16.22 -12.06
CA GLU A 82 -4.22 16.56 -11.93
C GLU A 82 -3.93 17.02 -10.49
N LYS A 83 -2.81 16.54 -9.95
CA LYS A 83 -2.36 16.89 -8.60
C LYS A 83 -1.17 17.83 -8.77
N GLU A 84 -1.38 19.13 -8.55
CA GLU A 84 -0.32 20.14 -8.72
C GLU A 84 0.62 20.19 -7.50
N TRP A 85 1.78 20.82 -7.68
CA TRP A 85 2.71 21.13 -6.60
C TRP A 85 2.52 22.59 -6.16
N ILE A 86 2.41 22.82 -4.85
CA ILE A 86 2.47 24.18 -4.25
C ILE A 86 3.67 24.30 -3.32
N GLU A 87 4.07 25.54 -3.06
CA GLU A 87 5.18 25.88 -2.18
C GLU A 87 4.69 26.01 -0.73
N ALA A 88 5.41 25.43 0.22
CA ALA A 88 5.13 25.51 1.66
C ALA A 88 6.43 25.66 2.47
N THR A 89 6.30 25.97 3.76
CA THR A 89 7.36 25.84 4.75
C THR A 89 7.02 24.67 5.67
N VAL A 90 7.96 23.76 5.90
CA VAL A 90 7.75 22.59 6.75
C VAL A 90 8.73 22.61 7.91
N THR A 91 8.25 22.33 9.12
CA THR A 91 9.09 22.11 10.29
C THR A 91 8.89 20.69 10.80
N ILE A 92 9.98 19.92 10.87
CA ILE A 92 10.02 18.53 11.41
C ILE A 92 10.95 18.54 12.62
N ASP A 93 10.43 18.17 13.78
CA ASP A 93 11.15 18.12 15.06
C ASP A 93 11.97 19.38 15.38
N GLY A 94 11.44 20.55 15.00
CA GLY A 94 12.05 21.86 15.25
C GLY A 94 13.11 22.30 14.23
N GLN A 95 13.40 21.49 13.20
CA GLN A 95 14.16 21.92 12.03
C GLN A 95 13.21 22.39 10.93
N THR A 96 13.54 23.49 10.26
CA THR A 96 12.65 24.13 9.26
C THR A 96 13.27 24.13 7.87
N TRP A 97 12.45 23.78 6.88
CA TRP A 97 12.75 23.84 5.46
C TRP A 97 11.76 24.81 4.80
N GLU A 98 12.31 25.80 4.09
CA GLU A 98 11.54 26.77 3.32
C GLU A 98 11.46 26.34 1.86
N ARG A 99 10.36 26.68 1.20
CA ARG A 99 10.12 26.39 -0.22
C ARG A 99 10.10 24.89 -0.53
N VAL A 100 9.43 24.16 0.34
CA VAL A 100 9.13 22.72 0.21
C VAL A 100 7.99 22.52 -0.78
N GLY A 101 8.01 21.41 -1.50
CA GLY A 101 6.90 20.98 -2.35
C GLY A 101 5.81 20.29 -1.54
N LEU A 102 4.57 20.70 -1.73
CA LEU A 102 3.39 20.04 -1.20
C LEU A 102 2.47 19.63 -2.36
N ARG A 103 1.99 18.39 -2.37
CA ARG A 103 1.09 17.84 -3.40
C ARG A 103 0.07 16.89 -2.77
N LEU A 104 -1.17 16.89 -3.25
CA LEU A 104 -2.19 15.90 -2.82
C LEU A 104 -1.72 14.47 -3.12
N LYS A 105 -1.88 13.54 -2.16
CA LYS A 105 -1.51 12.12 -2.34
C LYS A 105 -2.71 11.17 -2.26
N GLY A 106 -2.66 10.11 -3.06
CA GLY A 106 -3.66 9.05 -3.08
C GLY A 106 -4.74 9.22 -4.15
N ASN A 107 -5.61 8.22 -4.26
CA ASN A 107 -6.71 8.18 -5.22
C ASN A 107 -8.05 8.16 -4.47
N SER A 108 -8.40 7.03 -3.86
CA SER A 108 -9.62 6.86 -3.07
C SER A 108 -9.73 7.86 -1.92
N SER A 109 -8.63 8.18 -1.24
CA SER A 109 -8.57 9.15 -0.13
C SER A 109 -8.90 10.59 -0.53
N LEU A 110 -8.82 10.93 -1.81
CA LEU A 110 -9.16 12.25 -2.33
C LEU A 110 -10.62 12.33 -2.84
N ARG A 111 -11.35 11.21 -2.88
CA ARG A 111 -12.75 11.19 -3.35
C ARG A 111 -13.63 11.99 -2.41
N GLY A 112 -14.15 13.11 -2.91
CA GLY A 112 -15.03 13.99 -2.15
C GLY A 112 -14.33 15.06 -1.32
N VAL A 113 -13.01 15.25 -1.50
CA VAL A 113 -12.32 16.45 -1.04
C VAL A 113 -12.85 17.66 -1.80
N ASP A 114 -13.09 18.76 -1.09
CA ASP A 114 -13.50 20.05 -1.63
C ASP A 114 -12.64 21.20 -1.10
N ASP A 115 -12.82 22.40 -1.68
CA ASP A 115 -12.07 23.61 -1.36
C ASP A 115 -12.25 24.08 0.10
N GLY A 116 -13.24 23.54 0.81
CA GLY A 116 -13.47 23.75 2.24
C GLY A 116 -12.83 22.71 3.15
N ALA A 117 -12.11 21.72 2.61
CA ALA A 117 -11.43 20.71 3.41
C ALA A 117 -10.37 21.33 4.33
N ASP A 118 -10.29 20.86 5.58
CA ASP A 118 -9.21 21.23 6.49
C ASP A 118 -7.90 20.66 5.95
N PRO A 119 -6.89 21.49 5.60
CA PRO A 119 -5.61 21.01 5.10
C PRO A 119 -4.90 20.04 6.05
N THR A 120 -5.21 20.08 7.35
CA THR A 120 -4.67 19.17 8.36
C THR A 120 -5.16 17.72 8.17
N ASP A 121 -6.34 17.55 7.55
CA ASP A 121 -6.94 16.23 7.33
C ASP A 121 -6.56 15.64 5.96
N LEU A 122 -6.08 16.47 5.02
CA LEU A 122 -5.72 16.04 3.67
C LEU A 122 -4.48 15.13 3.62
N PRO A 123 -4.46 14.14 2.72
CA PRO A 123 -3.26 13.34 2.48
C PRO A 123 -2.26 14.12 1.61
N TRP A 124 -1.01 14.16 2.06
CA TRP A 124 0.04 14.97 1.43
C TRP A 124 1.23 14.12 1.00
N LEU A 125 1.82 14.46 -0.13
CA LEU A 125 3.21 14.21 -0.43
C LEU A 125 3.97 15.50 -0.15
N VAL A 126 4.90 15.45 0.80
CA VAL A 126 5.81 16.53 1.17
C VAL A 126 7.16 16.19 0.55
N ARG A 127 7.75 17.11 -0.23
CA ARG A 127 9.07 16.93 -0.85
C ARG A 127 9.97 18.13 -0.57
N LEU A 128 10.93 17.95 0.33
CA LEU A 128 11.81 18.99 0.86
C LEU A 128 12.63 19.67 -0.26
N ASP A 129 13.21 18.89 -1.15
CA ASP A 129 14.07 19.38 -2.23
C ASP A 129 13.32 19.88 -3.47
N LYS A 130 11.97 19.93 -3.47
CA LYS A 130 11.18 20.16 -4.69
C LYS A 130 11.50 21.49 -5.38
N PHE A 131 11.72 22.56 -4.62
CA PHE A 131 12.03 23.89 -5.16
C PHE A 131 13.39 24.44 -4.71
N VAL A 132 14.11 23.68 -3.88
CA VAL A 132 15.46 24.01 -3.41
C VAL A 132 16.28 22.72 -3.36
N ASP A 133 17.12 22.52 -4.37
CA ASP A 133 17.97 21.34 -4.50
C ASP A 133 18.80 21.06 -3.23
N GLY A 134 18.84 19.79 -2.81
CA GLY A 134 19.67 19.31 -1.71
C GLY A 134 19.10 19.56 -0.31
N GLN A 135 17.84 19.99 -0.18
CA GLN A 135 17.14 19.95 1.10
C GLN A 135 16.77 18.51 1.46
N GLU A 136 17.27 18.02 2.59
CA GLU A 136 17.01 16.67 3.10
C GLU A 136 16.92 16.66 4.64
N LEU A 137 16.39 15.57 5.18
CA LEU A 137 16.39 15.22 6.60
C LEU A 137 16.87 13.77 6.73
N ASP A 138 18.01 13.56 7.38
CA ASP A 138 18.62 12.22 7.56
C ASP A 138 18.83 11.43 6.25
N GLY A 139 19.02 12.14 5.12
CA GLY A 139 19.14 11.56 3.77
C GLY A 139 17.82 11.38 3.03
N TRP A 140 16.68 11.73 3.65
CA TRP A 140 15.34 11.63 3.07
C TRP A 140 14.85 12.98 2.57
N THR A 141 14.22 12.99 1.39
CA THR A 141 13.67 14.20 0.77
C THR A 141 12.15 14.21 0.76
N SER A 142 11.50 13.05 0.82
CA SER A 142 10.06 12.92 0.61
C SER A 142 9.35 12.17 1.73
N PHE A 143 8.15 12.63 2.10
CA PHE A 143 7.33 12.07 3.18
C PHE A 143 5.85 12.05 2.78
N ILE A 144 5.18 10.92 3.01
CA ILE A 144 3.74 10.79 2.72
C ILE A 144 2.95 10.87 4.02
N VAL A 145 2.14 11.92 4.16
CA VAL A 145 1.18 12.07 5.25
C VAL A 145 -0.13 11.38 4.86
N ARG A 146 -0.51 10.32 5.57
CA ARG A 146 -1.76 9.57 5.31
C ARG A 146 -2.98 10.29 5.87
N SER A 147 -4.13 10.16 5.20
CA SER A 147 -5.44 10.64 5.69
C SER A 147 -5.94 9.92 6.97
N ASN A 148 -5.33 8.78 7.29
CA ASN A 148 -5.72 7.83 8.33
C ASN A 148 -7.15 7.27 8.17
N GLY A 149 -7.27 5.96 7.96
CA GLY A 149 -8.57 5.25 7.96
C GLY A 149 -9.14 4.98 9.37
N SER A 150 -8.36 5.21 10.42
CA SER A 150 -8.71 5.04 11.83
C SER A 150 -8.02 6.12 12.68
N GLU A 151 -8.32 6.23 13.98
CA GLU A 151 -7.70 7.25 14.84
C GLU A 151 -6.16 7.20 14.85
N THR A 152 -5.57 6.01 14.67
CA THR A 152 -4.11 5.81 14.74
C THR A 152 -3.47 5.34 13.44
N ALA A 153 -4.24 4.78 12.50
CA ALA A 153 -3.74 4.08 11.32
C ALA A 153 -2.68 2.99 11.63
N LEU A 154 -2.69 2.46 12.87
CA LEU A 154 -1.73 1.46 13.34
C LEU A 154 -1.75 0.17 12.49
N ASN A 155 -2.86 -0.12 11.83
CA ASN A 155 -2.98 -1.27 10.94
C ASN A 155 -1.96 -1.24 9.79
N GLU A 156 -1.67 -0.07 9.24
CA GLU A 156 -0.69 0.07 8.16
C GLU A 156 0.73 -0.05 8.71
N ALA A 157 1.06 0.68 9.78
CA ALA A 157 2.38 0.60 10.41
C ALA A 157 2.75 -0.84 10.81
N VAL A 158 1.83 -1.58 11.43
CA VAL A 158 2.06 -2.99 11.81
C VAL A 158 2.16 -3.89 10.59
N ALA A 159 1.44 -3.62 9.50
CA ALA A 159 1.56 -4.40 8.29
C ALA A 159 2.95 -4.20 7.66
N LEU A 160 3.43 -2.96 7.58
CA LEU A 160 4.77 -2.64 7.07
C LEU A 160 5.88 -3.32 7.88
N ASP A 161 5.84 -3.24 9.22
CA ASP A 161 6.80 -3.96 10.07
C ASP A 161 6.80 -5.48 9.82
N LEU A 162 5.62 -6.07 9.63
CA LEU A 162 5.49 -7.51 9.38
C LEU A 162 5.89 -7.90 7.95
N LEU A 163 5.76 -6.98 6.99
CA LEU A 163 6.22 -7.16 5.61
C LEU A 163 7.76 -7.25 5.60
N ALA A 164 8.42 -6.34 6.31
CA ALA A 164 9.87 -6.37 6.53
C ALA A 164 10.32 -7.66 7.25
N GLU A 165 9.64 -8.06 8.33
CA GLU A 165 9.95 -9.31 9.05
C GLU A 165 9.72 -10.57 8.19
N ALA A 166 8.85 -10.49 7.18
CA ALA A 166 8.71 -11.56 6.19
C ALA A 166 9.93 -11.64 5.24
N GLY A 167 10.80 -10.63 5.21
CA GLY A 167 11.92 -10.55 4.27
C GLY A 167 11.45 -10.08 2.89
N LEU A 168 10.56 -9.09 2.87
CA LEU A 168 10.12 -8.36 1.69
C LEU A 168 10.50 -6.88 1.86
N ALA A 169 10.80 -6.21 0.75
CA ALA A 169 11.04 -4.76 0.76
C ALA A 169 9.81 -4.04 1.33
N SER A 170 10.04 -3.05 2.19
CA SER A 170 8.98 -2.35 2.93
C SER A 170 9.34 -0.89 3.18
N GLU A 171 8.41 -0.16 3.77
CA GLU A 171 8.47 1.26 4.05
C GLU A 171 8.55 1.53 5.55
N HIS A 172 9.33 2.54 5.94
CA HIS A 172 9.24 3.08 7.30
C HIS A 172 7.90 3.77 7.53
N ALA A 173 7.39 3.65 8.76
CA ALA A 173 6.16 4.32 9.18
C ALA A 173 6.29 4.90 10.59
N ILE A 174 5.88 6.16 10.75
CA ILE A 174 5.96 6.89 12.02
C ILE A 174 4.64 7.55 12.40
N ALA A 175 4.38 7.59 13.70
CA ALA A 175 3.30 8.38 14.26
C ALA A 175 3.73 9.84 14.40
N THR A 176 2.90 10.79 13.96
CA THR A 176 3.21 12.22 14.02
C THR A 176 2.12 13.03 14.70
N SER A 177 2.53 14.09 15.39
CA SER A 177 1.68 15.23 15.74
C SER A 177 1.74 16.21 14.58
N PHE A 178 0.75 16.15 13.69
CA PHE A 178 0.70 16.89 12.43
C PHE A 178 -0.21 18.11 12.51
N SER A 179 0.24 19.27 12.03
CA SER A 179 -0.57 20.49 11.95
C SER A 179 -0.31 21.28 10.68
N VAL A 180 -1.31 22.05 10.25
CA VAL A 180 -1.19 22.99 9.13
C VAL A 180 -1.66 24.38 9.57
N ASN A 181 -0.93 25.43 9.21
CA ASN A 181 -1.28 26.83 9.46
C ASN A 181 -1.61 27.16 10.93
N GLY A 182 -0.93 26.49 11.87
CA GLY A 182 -1.12 26.67 13.31
C GLY A 182 -2.43 26.10 13.86
N ALA A 183 -3.16 25.28 13.10
CA ALA A 183 -4.32 24.55 13.58
C ALA A 183 -3.94 23.54 14.68
N ASP A 184 -4.95 23.07 15.43
CA ASP A 184 -4.76 22.03 16.44
C ASP A 184 -4.18 20.77 15.77
N ALA A 185 -3.12 20.21 16.34
CA ALA A 185 -2.47 19.03 15.78
C ALA A 185 -3.40 17.80 15.78
N ARG A 186 -3.15 16.90 14.83
CA ARG A 186 -3.81 15.60 14.67
C ARG A 186 -2.75 14.50 14.74
N LEU A 187 -3.12 13.35 15.30
CA LEU A 187 -2.32 12.15 15.15
C LEU A 187 -2.43 11.67 13.70
N ARG A 188 -1.31 11.60 12.98
CA ARG A 188 -1.24 11.17 11.59
C ARG A 188 -0.17 10.11 11.42
N LEU A 189 -0.40 9.17 10.51
CA LEU A 189 0.66 8.27 10.07
C LEU A 189 1.42 8.96 8.94
N VAL A 190 2.75 8.96 9.04
CA VAL A 190 3.63 9.30 7.92
C VAL A 190 4.36 8.05 7.50
N VAL A 191 4.36 7.79 6.19
CA VAL A 191 5.08 6.67 5.59
C VAL A 191 6.13 7.20 4.62
N GLN A 192 7.19 6.43 4.47
CA GLN A 192 8.26 6.66 3.51
C GLN A 192 7.69 6.68 2.07
N ASP A 193 8.19 7.60 1.24
CA ASP A 193 7.91 7.57 -0.19
C ASP A 193 8.86 6.58 -0.86
N LEU A 194 8.40 5.84 -1.88
CA LEU A 194 9.24 4.87 -2.58
C LEU A 194 10.02 5.56 -3.71
N ASP A 195 10.91 6.47 -3.31
CA ASP A 195 11.80 7.23 -4.18
C ASP A 195 13.19 6.59 -4.32
N GLU A 196 14.16 7.31 -4.89
CA GLU A 196 15.52 6.79 -5.06
C GLU A 196 16.23 6.48 -3.74
N ALA A 197 15.90 7.17 -2.64
CA ALA A 197 16.50 6.89 -1.35
C ALA A 197 15.94 5.59 -0.76
N TRP A 198 14.63 5.32 -0.95
CA TRP A 198 14.02 4.05 -0.58
C TRP A 198 14.58 2.88 -1.39
N GLU A 199 14.77 3.07 -2.70
CA GLU A 199 15.34 2.03 -3.57
C GLU A 199 16.76 1.66 -3.13
N ALA A 200 17.60 2.66 -2.84
CA ALA A 200 18.96 2.47 -2.37
C ALA A 200 19.06 1.84 -0.96
N GLU A 201 18.03 2.00 -0.13
CA GLU A 201 17.93 1.34 1.18
C GLU A 201 17.52 -0.13 1.04
N ASN A 202 16.62 -0.44 0.11
CA ASN A 202 16.03 -1.76 -0.01
C ASN A 202 16.78 -2.68 -0.97
N PHE A 203 17.56 -2.15 -1.92
CA PHE A 203 18.20 -2.94 -2.96
C PHE A 203 19.68 -2.58 -3.15
N SER A 204 20.49 -3.63 -3.30
CA SER A 204 21.95 -3.48 -3.47
C SER A 204 22.40 -3.22 -4.92
N THR A 205 21.49 -3.32 -5.87
CA THR A 205 21.72 -3.18 -7.31
C THR A 205 20.93 -1.99 -7.85
N THR A 206 21.29 -1.48 -9.02
CA THR A 206 20.46 -0.48 -9.70
C THR A 206 19.27 -1.15 -10.37
N GLY A 207 18.10 -0.51 -10.28
CA GLY A 207 16.89 -0.97 -10.95
C GLY A 207 16.04 0.13 -11.56
N LEU A 208 14.99 -0.31 -12.24
CA LEU A 208 13.89 0.54 -12.73
C LEU A 208 12.64 0.20 -11.93
N PHE A 209 11.89 1.21 -11.52
CA PHE A 209 10.76 1.03 -10.61
C PHE A 209 9.47 1.52 -11.25
N TYR A 210 8.56 0.58 -11.51
CA TYR A 210 7.29 0.84 -12.20
C TYR A 210 6.14 0.61 -11.26
N LYS A 211 5.38 1.64 -10.97
CA LYS A 211 4.17 1.58 -10.17
C LYS A 211 2.98 1.23 -11.04
N ALA A 212 2.17 0.29 -10.59
CA ALA A 212 0.91 0.01 -11.26
C ALA A 212 -0.13 1.08 -10.93
N GLU A 213 -0.79 1.62 -11.96
CA GLU A 213 -1.87 2.57 -11.75
C GLU A 213 -3.16 1.86 -11.34
N ALA A 214 -3.95 2.51 -10.49
CA ALA A 214 -5.19 1.91 -9.96
C ALA A 214 -6.24 1.61 -11.04
N GLY A 215 -6.20 2.33 -12.17
CA GLY A 215 -7.03 2.04 -13.35
C GLY A 215 -6.36 1.12 -14.38
N GLY A 216 -5.11 0.74 -14.14
CA GLY A 216 -4.30 -0.08 -15.03
C GLY A 216 -4.61 -1.57 -14.95
N ASP A 217 -3.90 -2.32 -15.78
CA ASP A 217 -3.95 -3.79 -15.80
C ASP A 217 -2.64 -4.37 -16.36
N TRP A 218 -2.48 -5.68 -16.21
CA TRP A 218 -1.30 -6.44 -16.62
C TRP A 218 -1.33 -6.90 -18.09
N SER A 219 -2.11 -6.25 -18.96
CA SER A 219 -2.21 -6.63 -20.38
C SER A 219 -1.02 -6.13 -21.20
N TRP A 220 -0.60 -6.92 -22.19
CA TRP A 220 0.32 -6.46 -23.21
C TRP A 220 -0.39 -5.61 -24.26
N ARG A 221 0.21 -4.47 -24.62
CA ARG A 221 -0.38 -3.43 -25.50
C ARG A 221 0.40 -3.24 -26.80
N GLY A 222 1.36 -4.11 -27.09
CA GLY A 222 2.29 -3.98 -28.21
C GLY A 222 3.67 -3.48 -27.76
N ASP A 223 4.56 -3.28 -28.73
CA ASP A 223 5.97 -2.92 -28.49
C ASP A 223 6.19 -1.42 -28.21
N ASP A 224 5.14 -0.59 -28.25
CA ASP A 224 5.23 0.86 -28.09
C ASP A 224 5.20 1.26 -26.60
N PRO A 225 6.30 1.77 -26.01
CA PRO A 225 6.37 2.18 -24.60
C PRO A 225 5.29 3.19 -24.20
N ASP A 226 4.95 4.11 -25.09
CA ASP A 226 3.96 5.16 -24.82
C ASP A 226 2.55 4.58 -24.57
N ALA A 227 2.29 3.33 -24.98
CA ALA A 227 1.02 2.66 -24.72
C ALA A 227 0.83 2.26 -23.24
N TYR A 228 1.88 2.36 -22.41
CA TYR A 228 1.87 1.90 -21.03
C TYR A 228 1.87 3.04 -20.00
N THR A 229 2.11 4.29 -20.40
CA THR A 229 2.23 5.44 -19.48
C THR A 229 0.94 5.81 -18.76
N ASP A 230 -0.22 5.33 -19.25
CA ASP A 230 -1.51 5.54 -18.58
C ASP A 230 -1.84 4.41 -17.56
N VAL A 231 -1.03 3.36 -17.51
CA VAL A 231 -1.27 2.16 -16.68
C VAL A 231 -0.11 1.79 -15.76
N PHE A 232 1.09 2.30 -16.05
CA PHE A 232 2.24 2.26 -15.16
C PHE A 232 2.95 3.62 -15.16
N ASP A 233 3.30 4.08 -13.96
CA ASP A 233 4.16 5.23 -13.75
C ASP A 233 5.57 4.72 -13.42
N GLN A 234 6.60 5.16 -14.16
CA GLN A 234 7.98 4.90 -13.77
C GLN A 234 8.42 5.94 -12.74
N GLU A 235 8.78 5.48 -11.54
CA GLU A 235 9.01 6.34 -10.37
C GLU A 235 10.50 6.57 -10.11
N THR A 236 11.38 5.60 -10.46
CA THR A 236 12.84 5.75 -10.34
C THR A 236 13.59 5.12 -11.51
N GLY A 237 14.87 5.48 -11.62
CA GLY A 237 15.79 4.99 -12.66
C GLY A 237 15.74 5.81 -13.96
N ASP A 238 16.52 5.38 -14.95
CA ASP A 238 16.52 6.02 -16.28
C ASP A 238 15.21 5.69 -17.02
N ASP A 239 14.62 6.67 -17.71
CA ASP A 239 13.38 6.51 -18.49
C ASP A 239 13.51 5.35 -19.50
N ASP A 240 12.94 4.19 -19.18
CA ASP A 240 12.98 2.99 -20.01
C ASP A 240 11.88 2.01 -19.60
N LEU A 241 10.81 1.91 -20.39
CA LEU A 241 9.74 0.93 -20.19
C LEU A 241 10.02 -0.40 -20.92
N THR A 242 11.13 -0.54 -21.65
CA THR A 242 11.40 -1.75 -22.45
C THR A 242 11.34 -3.04 -21.61
N PRO A 243 11.95 -3.11 -20.40
CA PRO A 243 11.84 -4.31 -19.56
C PRO A 243 10.40 -4.62 -19.16
N LEU A 244 9.60 -3.59 -18.86
CA LEU A 244 8.18 -3.74 -18.51
C LEU A 244 7.40 -4.31 -19.72
N VAL A 245 7.60 -3.74 -20.91
CA VAL A 245 6.94 -4.18 -22.14
C VAL A 245 7.27 -5.65 -22.44
N ASP A 246 8.56 -6.01 -22.37
CA ASP A 246 9.03 -7.38 -22.61
C ASP A 246 8.46 -8.37 -21.57
N PHE A 247 8.36 -7.95 -20.31
CA PHE A 247 7.77 -8.76 -19.27
C PHE A 247 6.27 -8.96 -19.48
N LEU A 248 5.53 -7.91 -19.82
CA LEU A 248 4.09 -8.02 -20.12
C LEU A 248 3.83 -8.87 -21.37
N ASP A 249 4.68 -8.78 -22.40
CA ASP A 249 4.62 -9.68 -23.57
C ASP A 249 4.77 -11.14 -23.12
N PHE A 250 5.80 -11.42 -22.33
CA PHE A 250 6.04 -12.75 -21.76
C PHE A 250 4.82 -13.26 -20.98
N LEU A 251 4.23 -12.44 -20.09
CA LEU A 251 3.06 -12.85 -19.30
C LEU A 251 1.83 -13.17 -20.17
N ASN A 252 1.63 -12.45 -21.26
CA ASN A 252 0.40 -12.51 -22.05
C ASN A 252 0.48 -13.46 -23.26
N ASN A 253 1.68 -13.66 -23.83
CA ASN A 253 1.85 -14.33 -25.12
C ASN A 253 2.71 -15.60 -25.07
N SER A 254 3.33 -15.92 -23.92
CA SER A 254 4.04 -17.19 -23.76
C SER A 254 3.09 -18.38 -23.81
N SER A 255 3.58 -19.53 -24.29
CA SER A 255 2.87 -20.79 -24.08
C SER A 255 2.93 -21.20 -22.60
N ASP A 256 2.00 -22.03 -22.13
CA ASP A 256 2.04 -22.55 -20.75
C ASP A 256 3.38 -23.26 -20.43
N GLU A 257 4.00 -23.90 -21.43
CA GLU A 257 5.30 -24.58 -21.29
C GLU A 257 6.43 -23.58 -21.12
N ASP A 258 6.50 -22.55 -21.99
CA ASP A 258 7.53 -21.52 -21.94
C ASP A 258 7.37 -20.64 -20.69
N PHE A 259 6.13 -20.30 -20.33
CA PHE A 259 5.82 -19.55 -19.12
C PHE A 259 6.33 -20.28 -17.88
N ALA A 260 5.98 -21.57 -17.73
CA ALA A 260 6.42 -22.35 -16.58
C ALA A 260 7.93 -22.57 -16.53
N ALA A 261 8.60 -22.67 -17.69
CA ALA A 261 10.03 -22.88 -17.78
C ALA A 261 10.84 -21.60 -17.50
N GLU A 262 10.39 -20.45 -17.99
CA GLU A 262 11.18 -19.22 -18.02
C GLU A 262 10.74 -18.17 -16.98
N LEU A 263 9.59 -18.34 -16.31
CA LEU A 263 9.15 -17.42 -15.26
C LEU A 263 10.21 -17.19 -14.16
N PRO A 264 10.93 -18.22 -13.64
CA PRO A 264 11.96 -18.01 -12.63
C PRO A 264 13.16 -17.17 -13.10
N ASP A 265 13.38 -17.07 -14.41
CA ASP A 265 14.44 -16.25 -14.99
C ASP A 265 13.99 -14.79 -15.20
N ARG A 266 12.68 -14.50 -15.12
CA ARG A 266 12.10 -13.16 -15.33
C ARG A 266 11.48 -12.55 -14.08
N LEU A 267 11.13 -13.34 -13.07
CA LEU A 267 10.50 -12.89 -11.83
C LEU A 267 11.14 -13.64 -10.65
N ASP A 268 11.40 -12.93 -9.54
CA ASP A 268 11.65 -13.59 -8.26
C ASP A 268 10.36 -14.24 -7.74
N VAL A 269 10.15 -15.49 -8.18
CA VAL A 269 8.97 -16.29 -7.82
C VAL A 269 8.91 -16.55 -6.31
N GLN A 270 10.04 -16.61 -5.59
CA GLN A 270 10.02 -16.88 -4.16
C GLN A 270 9.52 -15.66 -3.38
N SER A 271 10.02 -14.47 -3.71
CA SER A 271 9.56 -13.23 -3.10
C SER A 271 8.10 -12.95 -3.47
N PHE A 272 7.70 -13.19 -4.72
CA PHE A 272 6.30 -13.02 -5.12
C PHE A 272 5.35 -14.00 -4.40
N ALA A 273 5.72 -15.28 -4.24
CA ALA A 273 4.93 -16.23 -3.48
C ALA A 273 4.81 -15.84 -2.00
N ARG A 274 5.87 -15.25 -1.43
CA ARG A 274 5.86 -14.74 -0.06
C ARG A 274 4.96 -13.52 0.08
N TYR A 275 5.04 -12.58 -0.86
CA TYR A 275 4.15 -11.42 -0.96
C TYR A 275 2.68 -11.86 -0.97
N LEU A 276 2.29 -12.77 -1.87
CA LEU A 276 0.91 -13.27 -1.93
C LEU A 276 0.45 -13.93 -0.62
N ALA A 277 1.33 -14.69 0.04
CA ALA A 277 1.02 -15.31 1.32
C ALA A 277 0.88 -14.28 2.45
N PHE A 278 1.66 -13.19 2.39
CA PHE A 278 1.63 -12.10 3.34
C PHE A 278 0.32 -11.29 3.21
N GLU A 279 -0.06 -10.87 2.00
CA GLU A 279 -1.28 -10.09 1.75
C GLU A 279 -2.54 -10.83 2.22
N GLU A 280 -2.63 -12.13 1.94
CA GLU A 280 -3.73 -12.98 2.44
C GLU A 280 -3.71 -13.10 3.98
N LEU A 281 -2.52 -13.17 4.59
CA LEU A 281 -2.39 -13.30 6.05
C LEU A 281 -2.87 -12.03 6.77
N VAL A 282 -2.55 -10.86 6.23
CA VAL A 282 -2.96 -9.57 6.80
C VAL A 282 -4.35 -9.14 6.33
N ASP A 283 -5.01 -9.90 5.45
CA ASP A 283 -6.32 -9.59 4.85
C ASP A 283 -6.35 -8.21 4.17
N ASN A 284 -5.26 -7.87 3.45
CA ASN A 284 -5.25 -6.71 2.58
C ASN A 284 -5.98 -7.06 1.29
N PHE A 285 -7.06 -6.35 0.98
CA PHE A 285 -7.91 -6.66 -0.18
C PHE A 285 -7.64 -5.77 -1.39
N ASP A 286 -6.80 -4.74 -1.20
CA ASP A 286 -6.55 -3.67 -2.17
C ASP A 286 -5.13 -3.77 -2.72
N ASP A 287 -4.54 -4.96 -2.70
CA ASP A 287 -3.17 -5.26 -3.12
C ASP A 287 -3.09 -5.39 -4.67
N ILE A 288 -2.07 -6.09 -5.19
CA ILE A 288 -1.81 -6.25 -6.64
C ILE A 288 -3.00 -6.73 -7.48
N ASP A 289 -3.91 -7.56 -6.93
CA ASP A 289 -5.11 -8.02 -7.65
C ASP A 289 -6.41 -7.41 -7.11
N GLY A 290 -6.27 -6.49 -6.14
CA GLY A 290 -7.33 -5.69 -5.56
C GLY A 290 -7.72 -4.47 -6.42
N PRO A 291 -8.80 -3.76 -6.01
CA PRO A 291 -9.31 -2.59 -6.76
C PRO A 291 -8.33 -1.43 -6.94
N GLY A 292 -7.34 -1.31 -6.05
CA GLY A 292 -6.31 -0.28 -6.08
C GLY A 292 -5.08 -0.66 -6.91
N ASN A 293 -4.91 -1.95 -7.26
CA ASN A 293 -3.72 -2.47 -7.94
C ASN A 293 -2.43 -2.02 -7.25
N ASN A 294 -2.42 -1.98 -5.90
CA ASN A 294 -1.38 -1.30 -5.13
C ASN A 294 -0.10 -2.14 -5.10
N SER A 295 0.70 -2.01 -6.15
CA SER A 295 1.96 -2.71 -6.30
C SER A 295 2.92 -1.96 -7.20
N TYR A 296 4.19 -2.30 -7.06
CA TYR A 296 5.25 -1.90 -7.97
C TYR A 296 5.95 -3.13 -8.53
N LEU A 297 6.52 -2.96 -9.72
CA LEU A 297 7.50 -3.86 -10.31
C LEU A 297 8.87 -3.19 -10.26
N ARG A 298 9.83 -3.88 -9.65
CA ARG A 298 11.24 -3.48 -9.63
C ARG A 298 12.02 -4.38 -10.58
N TYR A 299 12.52 -3.82 -11.67
CA TYR A 299 13.44 -4.50 -12.58
C TYR A 299 14.87 -4.38 -12.09
N ASP A 300 15.57 -5.49 -11.93
CA ASP A 300 16.98 -5.55 -11.57
C ASP A 300 17.86 -5.50 -12.83
N ALA A 301 18.72 -4.48 -12.95
CA ALA A 301 19.54 -4.31 -14.15
C ALA A 301 20.72 -5.30 -14.25
N GLU A 302 21.10 -5.97 -13.16
CA GLU A 302 22.18 -6.95 -13.14
C GLU A 302 21.67 -8.36 -13.51
N SER A 303 20.56 -8.79 -12.92
CA SER A 303 19.95 -10.10 -13.16
C SER A 303 19.01 -10.10 -14.36
N GLY A 304 18.47 -8.94 -14.74
CA GLY A 304 17.51 -8.80 -15.84
C GLY A 304 16.11 -9.32 -15.51
N GLY A 305 15.70 -9.27 -14.24
CA GLY A 305 14.42 -9.81 -13.80
C GLY A 305 13.71 -8.93 -12.79
N PHE A 306 12.44 -9.25 -12.55
CA PHE A 306 11.53 -8.45 -11.76
C PHE A 306 11.36 -8.96 -10.33
N THR A 307 11.05 -8.05 -9.40
CA THR A 307 10.50 -8.33 -8.08
C THR A 307 9.25 -7.49 -7.89
N VAL A 308 8.19 -8.07 -7.32
CA VAL A 308 7.01 -7.33 -6.89
C VAL A 308 7.30 -6.66 -5.55
N VAL A 309 6.99 -5.37 -5.46
CA VAL A 309 7.08 -4.59 -4.23
C VAL A 309 5.67 -4.17 -3.85
N ALA A 310 5.33 -4.37 -2.57
CA ALA A 310 4.01 -4.06 -2.04
C ALA A 310 3.81 -2.53 -1.88
N TRP A 311 2.55 -2.10 -1.86
CA TRP A 311 2.20 -0.70 -1.60
C TRP A 311 0.84 -0.62 -0.90
N ASP A 312 0.67 0.42 -0.07
CA ASP A 312 -0.61 0.83 0.53
C ASP A 312 -1.33 -0.24 1.39
N HIS A 313 -0.73 -0.61 2.52
CA HIS A 313 -1.33 -1.54 3.49
C HIS A 313 -2.38 -0.87 4.42
N ASN A 314 -2.90 0.30 4.05
CA ASN A 314 -3.88 1.06 4.83
C ASN A 314 -5.19 0.31 5.09
N LEU A 315 -5.47 -0.76 4.34
CA LEU A 315 -6.68 -1.57 4.44
C LEU A 315 -6.44 -2.99 5.01
N ALA A 316 -5.21 -3.28 5.45
CA ALA A 316 -4.86 -4.48 6.18
C ALA A 316 -5.62 -4.62 7.51
N PHE A 317 -5.65 -5.84 8.04
CA PHE A 317 -6.29 -6.26 9.29
C PHE A 317 -7.79 -5.89 9.39
N GLY A 318 -8.47 -5.91 8.25
CA GLY A 318 -9.91 -5.60 8.18
C GLY A 318 -10.24 -4.10 8.17
N GLY A 319 -9.32 -3.24 7.73
CA GLY A 319 -9.54 -1.80 7.51
C GLY A 319 -10.72 -1.46 6.57
N VAL A 320 -11.25 -2.48 5.89
CA VAL A 320 -12.38 -2.50 4.95
C VAL A 320 -13.79 -2.33 5.50
N ALA A 321 -14.00 -1.88 6.74
CA ALA A 321 -15.33 -1.93 7.40
C ALA A 321 -16.50 -1.26 6.63
N GLY A 322 -16.24 -0.50 5.55
CA GLY A 322 -17.25 0.04 4.62
C GLY A 322 -17.32 -0.55 3.19
N TRP A 323 -16.31 -1.25 2.68
CA TRP A 323 -16.18 -1.58 1.23
C TRP A 323 -16.44 -3.05 0.86
N ARG A 324 -16.38 -3.99 1.80
CA ARG A 324 -16.65 -5.40 1.48
C ARG A 324 -18.15 -5.70 1.41
N PRO A 325 -18.69 -6.19 0.27
CA PRO A 325 -19.95 -6.91 0.28
C PRO A 325 -19.80 -8.09 1.26
N ARG A 326 -20.68 -8.17 2.25
CA ARG A 326 -20.69 -9.28 3.22
C ARG A 326 -20.83 -10.62 2.49
N GLY A 327 -19.73 -11.30 2.18
CA GLY A 327 -19.83 -12.53 1.40
C GLY A 327 -18.57 -13.36 1.17
N HIS A 328 -17.38 -12.76 1.15
CA HIS A 328 -16.16 -13.50 0.81
C HIS A 328 -15.15 -13.46 1.96
N GLY A 329 -15.51 -14.14 3.03
CA GLY A 329 -14.56 -14.66 4.00
C GLY A 329 -14.65 -16.19 3.95
N TRP A 330 -13.49 -16.85 3.91
CA TRP A 330 -13.34 -18.30 3.94
C TRP A 330 -14.32 -18.96 4.91
N ARG A 331 -15.28 -19.71 4.35
CA ARG A 331 -16.02 -20.70 5.12
C ARG A 331 -15.09 -21.88 5.35
N LEU A 332 -14.53 -22.01 6.56
CA LEU A 332 -13.98 -23.28 7.00
C LEU A 332 -15.06 -24.38 6.86
N PRO A 333 -14.81 -25.49 6.14
CA PRO A 333 -15.77 -26.57 6.05
C PRO A 333 -15.91 -27.25 7.41
N GLY A 334 -17.01 -26.99 8.14
CA GLY A 334 -17.40 -27.78 9.31
C GLY A 334 -17.89 -27.04 10.55
N SER A 335 -17.75 -25.72 10.64
CA SER A 335 -18.21 -24.97 11.82
C SER A 335 -19.70 -24.61 11.72
N ARG A 336 -20.56 -25.45 12.29
CA ARG A 336 -21.97 -25.09 12.57
C ARG A 336 -22.00 -24.00 13.64
N ARG A 337 -22.73 -22.90 13.36
CA ARG A 337 -23.00 -21.83 14.34
C ARG A 337 -23.66 -22.40 15.60
N PRO A 338 -23.26 -21.99 16.82
CA PRO A 338 -24.08 -22.21 18.01
C PRO A 338 -25.34 -21.35 17.89
N ARG A 339 -26.50 -21.97 18.07
CA ARG A 339 -27.80 -21.28 18.08
C ARG A 339 -27.92 -20.51 19.39
N ALA A 340 -27.73 -19.19 19.36
CA ALA A 340 -28.01 -18.33 20.50
C ALA A 340 -29.53 -18.33 20.77
N ALA A 341 -29.90 -18.72 21.99
CA ALA A 341 -31.25 -18.65 22.50
C ALA A 341 -31.63 -17.17 22.73
N VAL A 342 -32.76 -16.74 22.17
CA VAL A 342 -33.35 -15.43 22.45
C VAL A 342 -34.05 -15.51 23.80
N GLY A 343 -33.52 -14.80 24.79
CA GLY A 343 -34.15 -14.54 26.07
C GLY A 343 -34.73 -13.12 26.10
N ASP A 344 -35.97 -13.00 26.54
CA ASP A 344 -36.73 -11.77 26.69
C ASP A 344 -36.03 -10.73 27.57
N ALA A 345 -35.88 -9.51 27.06
CA ALA A 345 -35.66 -8.32 27.88
C ALA A 345 -36.34 -7.08 27.27
N VAL A 346 -37.46 -6.73 27.90
CA VAL A 346 -38.19 -5.47 28.01
C VAL A 346 -37.57 -4.22 27.35
N ARG A 347 -38.32 -3.58 26.45
CA ARG A 347 -38.13 -2.19 25.98
C ARG A 347 -38.90 -1.20 26.86
N PRO A 348 -38.38 -0.02 27.22
CA PRO A 348 -39.21 1.07 27.72
C PRO A 348 -39.86 1.85 26.57
N ALA A 349 -41.09 2.28 26.83
CA ALA A 349 -41.99 2.95 25.90
C ALA A 349 -41.70 4.45 25.76
N VAL A 350 -41.84 4.98 24.54
CA VAL A 350 -42.15 6.39 24.31
C VAL A 350 -43.31 6.45 23.31
N GLY A 351 -44.38 7.15 23.72
CA GLY A 351 -45.63 7.32 22.97
C GLY A 351 -45.56 8.43 21.90
N PRO A 352 -46.63 8.62 21.13
CA PRO A 352 -46.55 9.08 19.74
C PRO A 352 -46.91 10.56 19.53
N ALA A 353 -46.31 11.17 18.51
CA ALA A 353 -46.91 12.31 17.81
C ALA A 353 -46.55 12.27 16.31
N VAL A 354 -47.60 12.05 15.50
CA VAL A 354 -47.99 12.68 14.21
C VAL A 354 -46.89 12.87 13.14
N ARG A 355 -46.85 12.09 12.04
CA ARG A 355 -47.70 12.04 10.81
C ARG A 355 -47.49 13.18 9.79
N ASP A 356 -47.41 12.73 8.53
CA ASP A 356 -47.40 13.42 7.22
C ASP A 356 -46.05 13.99 6.76
N ALA A 357 -45.51 13.74 5.56
CA ALA A 357 -46.15 13.36 4.30
C ALA A 357 -45.16 12.62 3.36
N LEU A 358 -45.59 11.50 2.78
CA LEU A 358 -45.21 11.05 1.42
C LEU A 358 -46.39 10.24 0.86
N GLY A 359 -47.20 10.89 0.01
CA GLY A 359 -48.19 10.24 -0.86
C GLY A 359 -47.48 9.54 -2.02
N ASP A 360 -47.86 8.30 -2.32
CA ASP A 360 -48.85 7.91 -3.34
C ASP A 360 -48.27 7.83 -4.76
N ALA A 361 -48.13 6.60 -5.27
CA ALA A 361 -48.91 6.13 -6.44
C ALA A 361 -48.54 4.68 -6.83
N ASP A 362 -49.49 3.77 -6.58
CA ASP A 362 -49.77 2.58 -7.42
C ASP A 362 -50.07 3.06 -8.87
N GLY A 363 -49.73 2.40 -9.97
CA GLY A 363 -49.97 1.01 -10.32
C GLY A 363 -50.97 0.96 -11.48
N HIS A 364 -50.56 0.48 -12.67
CA HIS A 364 -51.48 -0.04 -13.67
C HIS A 364 -50.81 -1.12 -14.54
N ALA A 365 -51.46 -2.29 -14.55
CA ALA A 365 -51.12 -3.47 -15.33
C ALA A 365 -51.77 -3.42 -16.73
N PHE A 366 -51.18 -4.11 -17.72
CA PHE A 366 -51.94 -4.91 -18.70
C PHE A 366 -51.05 -5.98 -19.36
N ARG A 367 -51.65 -7.16 -19.56
CA ARG A 367 -51.06 -8.40 -20.12
C ARG A 367 -51.19 -8.46 -21.66
N ASP A 368 -50.12 -8.93 -22.30
CA ASP A 368 -49.99 -9.98 -23.32
C ASP A 368 -51.00 -10.13 -24.49
N ALA A 369 -50.50 -10.07 -25.74
CA ALA A 369 -50.73 -11.07 -26.81
C ALA A 369 -50.13 -10.66 -28.20
N GLY A 370 -49.14 -11.43 -28.69
CA GLY A 370 -49.17 -12.11 -29.99
C GLY A 370 -48.98 -11.38 -31.35
N ARG A 371 -47.81 -11.64 -31.98
CA ARG A 371 -47.52 -11.93 -33.42
C ARG A 371 -48.10 -11.04 -34.55
N ARG A 372 -47.20 -10.51 -35.40
CA ARG A 372 -46.85 -11.02 -36.76
C ARG A 372 -45.88 -10.06 -37.48
N ALA A 373 -44.93 -10.64 -38.20
CA ALA A 373 -44.01 -10.03 -39.18
C ALA A 373 -44.77 -9.64 -40.48
N PRO A 374 -44.15 -9.19 -41.59
CA PRO A 374 -42.76 -9.37 -42.06
C PRO A 374 -41.79 -8.24 -41.76
#